data_AF-X1S8I6-F1
#
_entry.id   AF-X1S8I6-F1
#
_cell.length_a   1.000
_cell.length_b   1.000
_cell.length_c   1.000
_cell.angle_alpha   90.00
_cell.angle_beta   90.00
_cell.angle_gamma   90.00
#
_symmetry.space_group_name_H-M   'P 1'
#
loop_
_entity.id
_entity.type
_entity.pdbx_description
1 polymer ?
#
loop_
_entity_poly.entity_id
_entity_poly.type
_entity_poly.pdbx_seq_one_letter_code
_entity_poly.pdbx_strand_id
1 'polypeptide(L)' 'MPKVTTDDLDALLDILPPHIRQPLCQQEDLRELLEVVLDLGRSPEARFPQREVVLNPQEVSESDIEYVASR' A
#
# COMPACT_ATOMS: atom_id res chain seq x y z
N MET A 1 -11.87 14.59 9.88
CA MET A 1 -11.02 13.63 9.15
C MET A 1 -11.70 13.35 7.83
N PRO A 2 -11.02 13.47 6.68
CA PRO A 2 -11.64 13.16 5.40
C PRO A 2 -12.05 11.69 5.42
N LYS A 3 -13.30 11.43 5.05
CA LYS A 3 -13.84 10.09 4.92
C LYS A 3 -13.26 9.56 3.60
N VAL A 4 -12.32 8.63 3.65
CA VAL A 4 -11.86 7.93 2.43
C VAL A 4 -13.13 7.39 1.76
N THR A 5 -13.47 7.93 0.59
CA THR A 5 -14.58 7.38 -0.18
C THR A 5 -14.07 6.10 -0.80
N THR A 6 -14.93 5.09 -0.98
CA THR A 6 -14.53 3.80 -1.55
C THR A 6 -13.74 3.98 -2.86
N ASP A 7 -14.12 4.98 -3.66
CA ASP A 7 -13.45 5.34 -4.92
C ASP A 7 -11.98 5.77 -4.76
N ASP A 8 -11.63 6.51 -3.68
CA ASP A 8 -10.25 6.97 -3.44
C ASP A 8 -9.34 5.80 -3.05
N LEU A 9 -9.89 4.83 -2.31
CA LEU A 9 -9.18 3.61 -1.94
C LEU A 9 -8.94 2.73 -3.16
N ASP A 10 -9.95 2.54 -4.02
CA ASP A 10 -9.80 1.75 -5.24
C ASP A 10 -8.75 2.37 -6.19
N ALA A 11 -8.75 3.70 -6.33
CA ALA A 11 -7.74 4.42 -7.10
C ALA A 11 -6.31 4.22 -6.54
N LEU A 12 -6.13 4.27 -5.21
CA LEU A 12 -4.85 3.96 -4.57
C LEU A 12 -4.41 2.51 -4.85
N LEU A 13 -5.31 1.54 -4.74
CA LEU A 13 -4.97 0.14 -4.96
C LEU A 13 -4.56 -0.14 -6.41
N ASP A 14 -5.09 0.62 -7.37
CA ASP A 14 -4.81 0.44 -8.79
C ASP A 14 -3.43 0.96 -9.23
N ILE A 15 -2.80 1.86 -8.47
CA ILE A 15 -1.44 2.34 -8.76
C ILE A 15 -0.35 1.50 -8.10
N LEU A 16 -0.70 0.62 -7.15
CA LEU A 16 0.29 -0.18 -6.42
C LEU A 16 0.79 -1.38 -7.24
N PRO A 17 2.08 -1.74 -7.12
CA PRO A 17 2.60 -2.95 -7.72
C PRO A 17 1.83 -4.20 -7.24
N PRO A 18 1.61 -5.22 -8.09
CA PRO A 18 0.78 -6.38 -7.73
C PRO A 18 1.21 -7.11 -6.46
N HIS A 19 2.53 -7.20 -6.23
CA HIS A 19 3.11 -7.88 -5.06
C HIS A 19 2.96 -7.09 -3.74
N ILE A 20 2.51 -5.84 -3.82
CA ILE A 20 2.12 -4.97 -2.68
C ILE A 20 0.61 -4.97 -2.53
N ARG A 21 -0.11 -4.79 -3.65
CA ARG A 21 -1.57 -4.73 -3.68
C ARG A 21 -2.22 -6.02 -3.15
N GLN A 22 -1.76 -7.18 -3.59
CA GLN A 22 -2.37 -8.46 -3.20
C GLN A 22 -2.41 -8.69 -1.68
N PRO A 23 -1.28 -8.62 -0.95
CA PRO A 23 -1.30 -8.79 0.52
C PRO A 23 -2.06 -7.67 1.23
N LEU A 24 -2.05 -6.45 0.68
CA LEU A 24 -2.84 -5.34 1.22
C LEU A 24 -4.35 -5.61 1.10
N CYS A 25 -4.82 -6.08 -0.05
CA CYS A 25 -6.22 -6.43 -0.26
C CYS A 25 -6.72 -7.59 0.62
N GLN A 26 -5.82 -8.37 1.23
CA GLN A 26 -6.14 -9.46 2.15
C GLN A 26 -6.33 -8.99 3.60
N GLN A 27 -6.07 -7.72 3.90
CA GLN A 27 -6.26 -7.18 5.25
C GLN A 27 -7.75 -6.98 5.57
N GLU A 28 -8.18 -7.49 6.72
CA GLU A 28 -9.59 -7.45 7.14
C GLU A 28 -10.12 -6.01 7.35
N ASP A 29 -9.23 -5.11 7.75
CA ASP A 29 -9.45 -3.70 8.04
C ASP A 29 -8.97 -2.78 6.89
N LEU A 30 -8.90 -3.29 5.65
CA LEU A 30 -8.44 -2.51 4.49
C LEU A 30 -9.12 -1.13 4.35
N ARG A 31 -10.39 -1.02 4.74
CA ARG A 31 -11.14 0.26 4.68
C ARG A 31 -10.65 1.30 5.69
N GLU A 32 -9.86 0.90 6.67
CA GLU A 32 -9.22 1.77 7.66
C GLU A 32 -7.78 2.10 7.29
N LEU A 33 -7.30 1.68 6.11
CA LEU A 33 -5.95 1.99 5.63
C LEU A 33 -5.67 3.49 5.73
N LEU A 34 -4.56 3.83 6.40
CA LEU A 34 -4.08 5.20 6.50
C LEU A 34 -3.08 5.53 5.39
N GLU A 35 -2.10 4.66 5.20
CA GLU A 35 -1.04 4.85 4.20
C GLU A 35 -0.35 3.52 3.85
N VAL A 36 0.29 3.52 2.68
CA VAL A 36 1.24 2.49 2.23
C VAL A 36 2.61 3.16 2.09
N VAL A 37 3.62 2.62 2.75
CA VAL A 37 4.98 3.15 2.76
C VAL A 37 5.86 2.29 1.88
N LEU A 38 6.45 2.91 0.85
CA LEU A 38 7.40 2.30 -0.08
C LEU A 38 8.75 3.02 0.02
N ASP A 39 9.53 2.67 1.03
CA ASP A 39 10.90 3.18 1.19
C ASP A 39 11.87 2.31 0.40
N LEU A 40 12.63 2.89 -0.53
CA LEU A 40 13.64 2.17 -1.32
C LEU A 40 14.64 1.43 -0.40
N GLY A 41 14.82 0.13 -0.63
CA GLY A 41 15.71 -0.73 0.17
C GLY A 41 15.13 -1.16 1.51
N ARG A 42 13.81 -0.99 1.74
CA ARG A 42 13.11 -1.50 2.93
C ARG A 42 11.92 -2.36 2.53
N SER A 43 11.48 -3.23 3.42
CA SER A 43 10.22 -3.96 3.19
C SER A 43 9.03 -2.99 3.16
N PRO A 44 8.10 -3.13 2.21
CA PRO A 44 6.92 -2.30 2.10
C PRO A 44 5.96 -2.53 3.29
N GLU A 45 5.37 -1.43 3.78
CA GLU A 45 4.51 -1.44 4.97
C GLU A 45 3.14 -0.82 4.67
N ALA A 46 2.09 -1.32 5.32
CA ALA A 46 0.79 -0.68 5.39
C ALA A 46 0.49 -0.27 6.83
N ARG A 47 -0.04 0.94 7.02
CA ARG A 47 -0.39 1.46 8.35
C ARG A 47 -1.90 1.61 8.49
N PHE A 48 -2.39 1.16 9.64
CA PHE A 48 -3.78 1.22 10.09
C PHE A 48 -3.82 1.92 11.45
N PRO A 49 -4.99 2.38 11.95
CA PRO A 49 -5.08 3.11 13.20
C PRO A 49 -4.52 2.37 14.43
N GLN A 50 -4.52 1.03 14.40
CA GLN A 50 -4.13 0.19 15.53
C GLN A 50 -2.92 -0.71 15.25
N ARG A 51 -2.44 -0.79 14.01
CA ARG A 51 -1.40 -1.75 13.63
C ARG A 51 -0.66 -1.35 12.35
N GLU A 52 0.49 -1.96 12.17
CA GLU A 52 1.29 -1.88 10.96
C GLU A 52 1.54 -3.29 10.43
N VAL A 53 1.67 -3.42 9.12
CA VAL A 53 1.81 -4.72 8.44
C VAL A 53 2.91 -4.61 7.40
N VAL A 54 3.90 -5.50 7.50
CA VAL A 54 4.84 -5.72 6.39
C VAL A 54 4.10 -6.50 5.30
N LEU A 55 3.98 -5.91 4.12
CA LEU A 55 3.20 -6.46 3.00
C LEU A 55 3.99 -7.52 2.22
N ASN A 56 5.30 -7.33 2.11
CA ASN A 56 6.19 -8.23 1.40
C ASN A 56 7.55 -8.27 2.11
N PRO A 57 8.17 -9.44 2.33
CA PRO A 57 9.51 -9.51 2.90
C PRO A 57 10.59 -8.96 1.96
N GLN A 58 10.35 -8.91 0.64
CA GLN A 58 11.28 -8.34 -0.32
C GLN A 58 11.35 -6.81 -0.16
N GLU A 59 12.57 -6.28 -0.21
CA GLU A 59 12.79 -4.83 -0.20
C GLU A 59 12.23 -4.17 -1.46
N VAL A 60 11.66 -2.98 -1.28
CA VAL A 60 11.20 -2.12 -2.37
C VAL A 60 12.40 -1.77 -3.25
N SER A 61 12.23 -1.97 -4.56
CA SER A 61 13.20 -1.65 -5.60
C SER A 61 12.90 -0.32 -6.29
N GLU A 62 13.85 0.22 -7.04
CA GLU A 62 13.63 1.42 -7.88
C GLU A 62 12.49 1.20 -8.88
N SER A 63 12.33 -0.02 -9.40
CA SER A 63 11.24 -0.37 -10.31
C SER A 63 9.87 -0.29 -9.66
N ASP A 64 9.78 -0.55 -8.36
CA ASP A 64 8.52 -0.44 -7.61
C ASP A 64 8.13 1.02 -7.41
N ILE A 65 9.11 1.90 -7.15
CA ILE A 65 8.90 3.34 -7.08
C ILE A 65 8.47 3.90 -8.44
N GLU A 66 9.16 3.52 -9.53
CA GLU A 66 8.81 3.93 -10.89
C GLU A 66 7.41 3.45 -11.29
N TYR A 67 7.02 2.23 -10.89
CA TYR A 67 5.69 1.69 -11.15
C TYR A 67 4.59 2.62 -10.61
N VAL A 68 4.77 3.13 -9.38
CA VAL A 68 3.81 4.04 -8.75
C VAL A 68 3.92 5.44 -9.32
N ALA A 69 5.13 5.95 -9.55
CA ALA A 69 5.36 7.32 -10.01
C ALA A 69 4.89 7.57 -11.46
N SER A 70 4.70 6.51 -12.25
CA SER A 70 4.27 6.59 -13.66
C SER A 70 2.76 6.50 -13.87
N ARG A 71 1.95 6.56 -12.79
CA ARG A 71 0.49 6.40 -12.81
C ARG A 71 -0.27 7.65 -12.43
#